data_AF-A0A7K2XBJ5-F1
#
_entry.id   AF-A0A7K2XBJ5-F1
#
_cell.length_a   1.000
_cell.length_b   1.000
_cell.length_c   1.000
_cell.angle_alpha   90.00
_cell.angle_beta   90.00
_cell.angle_gamma   90.00
#
_symmetry.space_group_name_H-M   'P 1'
#
loop_
_entity.id
_entity.type
_entity.pdbx_description
1 polymer ?
#
loop_
_entity_poly.entity_id
_entity_poly.type
_entity_poly.pdbx_seq_one_letter_code
_entity_poly.pdbx_strand_id
1 'polypeptide(L)'
;MTETASGPARGSRTKGTKSASRGLRIERIHTTPGVHPYDEVTWERRDVVMTNWRDGSVNFEQRGVEFPDFWSVNAVNIVTSKYFRGAVGTPQRETGLKQLIDRIVKTYTKAGEEYDYFASPADAEIFEHELAYALLHQIFSFNSPVWFNVGTPQPQQVSACFILSVDDSMESILDWYKEEGMIFKGGSGAGLNLSRIRSSKELLSSGGNASGPVSFMRGADASAGTIKSGGATRRAAKMVILDVDHPDIEDFIETKVKEEEKIRALRDAGFDMDLGGDDITSVQYQNANNSVRVNDAFMKAVETGGKFGLRARMTGEVIEEVDAKALFRKMAEAAWACADPGIQYDDTINRWHTCPESGRINGSNPCSEYMHLDNTSCNLASLNLMKFLKDDGKGNQSFDVERFAKVVELVITAMDISICFADFPTQKIGENTRAFRQLGIGYANLGALLMATGHAYDSDGGRALAGAITSLMTGTSYKRSAELAAVVGAYDGYARNAEPHQRVMKQHADANTTAVRVDDLDSPIWAAATEAWQDVIR
;
A
#
# COMPACT_ATOMS: atom_id res chain seq x y z
N MET A 1 67.34 -21.97 -31.40
CA MET A 1 67.03 -23.35 -31.86
C MET A 1 66.72 -24.14 -30.60
N THR A 2 65.50 -24.52 -30.28
CA THR A 2 64.29 -24.77 -31.08
C THR A 2 63.07 -24.59 -30.19
N GLU A 3 62.14 -23.76 -30.63
CA GLU A 3 60.74 -23.76 -30.21
C GLU A 3 60.06 -25.05 -30.69
N THR A 4 59.12 -25.55 -29.89
CA THR A 4 58.07 -26.51 -30.30
C THR A 4 56.84 -26.13 -29.47
N ALA A 5 55.97 -25.25 -29.96
CA ALA A 5 54.91 -25.45 -30.96
C ALA A 5 53.67 -26.16 -30.38
N SER A 6 52.74 -25.32 -29.92
CA SER A 6 51.36 -25.62 -29.58
C SER A 6 50.55 -25.99 -30.84
N GLY A 7 49.70 -27.01 -30.75
CA GLY A 7 48.76 -27.43 -31.80
C GLY A 7 47.33 -27.62 -31.25
N PRO A 8 46.29 -27.60 -32.10
CA PRO A 8 45.18 -26.67 -31.93
C PRO A 8 43.92 -27.25 -31.28
N ALA A 9 43.23 -26.39 -30.53
CA ALA A 9 41.85 -26.61 -30.09
C ALA A 9 40.90 -26.66 -31.29
N ARG A 10 40.15 -27.77 -31.41
CA ARG A 10 39.04 -27.91 -32.35
C ARG A 10 37.90 -26.96 -31.97
N GLY A 11 37.58 -26.06 -32.89
CA GLY A 11 36.52 -25.09 -32.72
C GLY A 11 35.11 -25.55 -33.09
N SER A 12 34.22 -24.56 -32.94
CA SER A 12 33.01 -24.32 -33.70
C SER A 12 31.79 -25.22 -33.45
N ARG A 13 30.92 -24.76 -32.56
CA ARG A 13 29.48 -24.67 -32.85
C ARG A 13 29.03 -23.22 -32.76
N THR A 14 28.88 -22.58 -33.90
CA THR A 14 28.14 -21.33 -34.07
C THR A 14 26.80 -21.65 -34.74
N LYS A 15 25.77 -20.87 -34.36
CA LYS A 15 24.36 -20.86 -34.79
C LYS A 15 23.43 -21.81 -34.01
N GLY A 16 22.45 -21.32 -33.26
CA GLY A 16 22.08 -19.95 -32.97
C GLY A 16 20.90 -19.90 -32.02
N THR A 17 20.91 -18.92 -31.15
CA THR A 17 19.72 -18.28 -30.60
C THR A 17 20.03 -16.80 -30.56
N LYS A 18 19.09 -15.98 -31.04
CA LYS A 18 19.18 -14.52 -30.91
C LYS A 18 19.48 -14.23 -29.44
N SER A 19 20.57 -13.51 -29.18
CA SER A 19 20.78 -12.85 -27.90
C SER A 19 19.56 -11.97 -27.66
N ALA A 20 18.62 -12.44 -26.84
CA ALA A 20 17.53 -11.61 -26.37
C ALA A 20 18.17 -10.42 -25.64
N SER A 21 17.78 -9.20 -25.99
CA SER A 21 18.24 -8.02 -25.27
C SER A 21 18.00 -8.25 -23.78
N ARG A 22 19.03 -8.05 -22.95
CA ARG A 22 19.00 -8.41 -21.53
C ARG A 22 17.98 -7.60 -20.69
N GLY A 23 17.43 -6.52 -21.24
CA GLY A 23 16.43 -5.66 -20.59
C GLY A 23 15.02 -5.77 -21.21
N LEU A 24 14.07 -5.09 -20.58
CA LEU A 24 12.68 -4.94 -21.00
C LEU A 24 12.58 -4.02 -22.22
N ARG A 25 11.76 -4.42 -23.19
CA ARG A 25 11.32 -3.54 -24.28
C ARG A 25 10.10 -2.76 -23.83
N ILE A 26 10.13 -1.44 -23.99
CA ILE A 26 9.03 -0.56 -23.59
C ILE A 26 8.31 -0.08 -24.85
N GLU A 27 7.00 -0.32 -24.89
CA GLU A 27 6.13 0.16 -25.95
C GLU A 27 5.53 1.51 -25.58
N ARG A 28 5.39 2.41 -26.55
CA ARG A 28 4.65 3.68 -26.36
C ARG A 28 3.16 3.39 -26.24
N ILE A 29 2.51 4.05 -25.30
CA ILE A 29 1.08 3.90 -24.99
C ILE A 29 0.33 5.17 -25.37
N HIS A 30 0.85 6.34 -24.95
CA HIS A 30 0.22 7.64 -25.17
C HIS A 30 1.08 8.60 -25.98
N THR A 31 2.39 8.47 -25.87
CA THR A 31 3.33 9.51 -26.27
C THR A 31 3.72 9.41 -27.73
N THR A 32 4.03 10.58 -28.33
CA THR A 32 4.47 10.67 -29.72
C THR A 32 6.02 10.61 -29.80
N PRO A 33 6.62 9.78 -30.66
CA PRO A 33 8.08 9.76 -30.84
C PRO A 33 8.65 11.15 -31.17
N GLY A 34 9.70 11.55 -30.45
CA GLY A 34 10.38 12.85 -30.65
C GLY A 34 9.66 14.05 -30.05
N VAL A 35 8.54 13.87 -29.34
CA VAL A 35 7.81 14.93 -28.64
C VAL A 35 7.81 14.63 -27.14
N HIS A 36 8.16 15.63 -26.33
CA HIS A 36 8.08 15.49 -24.88
C HIS A 36 6.64 15.76 -24.41
N PRO A 37 6.06 14.97 -23.46
CA PRO A 37 4.66 15.13 -23.03
C PRO A 37 4.27 16.54 -22.57
N TYR A 38 5.23 17.30 -22.01
CA TYR A 38 4.99 18.67 -21.57
C TYR A 38 4.75 19.67 -22.71
N ASP A 39 5.17 19.34 -23.93
CA ASP A 39 5.02 20.19 -25.11
C ASP A 39 3.66 20.00 -25.79
N GLU A 40 2.90 18.98 -25.37
CA GLU A 40 1.56 18.66 -25.91
C GLU A 40 0.42 19.32 -25.11
N VAL A 41 0.75 20.09 -24.06
CA VAL A 41 -0.25 20.72 -23.17
C VAL A 41 -0.01 22.21 -23.01
N THR A 42 -1.10 22.95 -22.73
CA THR A 42 -1.05 24.38 -22.44
C THR A 42 -0.78 24.60 -20.96
N TRP A 43 0.21 25.44 -20.64
CA TRP A 43 0.60 25.79 -19.27
C TRP A 43 0.10 27.17 -18.87
N GLU A 44 -0.45 27.29 -17.67
CA GLU A 44 -0.96 28.53 -17.10
C GLU A 44 -0.33 28.80 -15.73
N ARG A 45 -0.20 30.08 -15.40
CA ARG A 45 0.21 30.53 -14.05
C ARG A 45 -1.02 30.84 -13.22
N ARG A 46 -1.03 30.34 -11.99
CA ARG A 46 -2.14 30.51 -11.03
C ARG A 46 -1.59 30.93 -9.67
N ASP A 47 -2.39 31.70 -8.94
CA ASP A 47 -2.08 32.05 -7.55
C ASP A 47 -2.85 31.11 -6.62
N VAL A 48 -2.13 30.48 -5.69
CA VAL A 48 -2.72 29.63 -4.66
C VAL A 48 -2.81 30.43 -3.37
N VAL A 49 -4.03 30.75 -2.95
CA VAL A 49 -4.33 31.41 -1.69
C VAL A 49 -5.37 30.57 -0.95
N MET A 50 -4.99 30.01 0.19
CA MET A 50 -5.87 29.18 1.02
C MET A 50 -6.22 29.92 2.30
N THR A 51 -7.51 30.14 2.54
CA THR A 51 -8.02 30.81 3.73
C THR A 51 -8.64 29.83 4.72
N ASN A 52 -8.55 30.16 6.00
CA ASN A 52 -9.29 29.49 7.06
C ASN A 52 -10.77 29.87 6.97
N TRP A 53 -11.65 28.87 6.91
CA TRP A 53 -13.08 29.11 6.82
C TRP A 53 -13.68 29.69 8.11
N ARG A 54 -13.03 29.52 9.27
CA ARG A 54 -13.53 30.01 10.57
C ARG A 54 -13.34 31.51 10.76
N ASP A 55 -12.20 32.05 10.36
CA ASP A 55 -11.81 33.45 10.65
C ASP A 55 -11.37 34.26 9.41
N GLY A 56 -11.31 33.62 8.23
CA GLY A 56 -10.89 34.26 6.99
C GLY A 56 -9.38 34.52 6.85
N SER A 57 -8.57 34.11 7.83
CA SER A 57 -7.11 34.27 7.78
C SER A 57 -6.46 33.45 6.67
N VAL A 58 -5.35 33.90 6.11
CA VAL A 58 -4.60 33.15 5.08
C VAL A 58 -3.71 32.12 5.77
N ASN A 59 -4.00 30.84 5.52
CA ASN A 59 -3.24 29.71 6.06
C ASN A 59 -2.03 29.35 5.20
N PHE A 60 -2.11 29.60 3.89
CA PHE A 60 -1.06 29.31 2.94
C PHE A 60 -1.22 30.18 1.68
N GLU A 61 -0.11 30.71 1.18
CA GLU A 61 -0.08 31.49 -0.05
C GLU A 61 1.19 31.17 -0.86
N GLN A 62 1.02 30.92 -2.16
CA GLN A 62 2.10 30.87 -3.14
C GLN A 62 1.57 31.34 -4.50
N ARG A 63 2.21 32.37 -5.07
CA ARG A 63 1.79 33.00 -6.33
C ARG A 63 2.57 32.51 -7.53
N GLY A 64 1.94 32.60 -8.71
CA GLY A 64 2.55 32.35 -10.02
C GLY A 64 2.97 30.90 -10.25
N VAL A 65 2.26 29.94 -9.65
CA VAL A 65 2.59 28.52 -9.83
C VAL A 65 2.12 28.02 -11.19
N GLU A 66 2.93 27.18 -11.84
CA GLU A 66 2.70 26.73 -13.22
C GLU A 66 2.08 25.32 -13.26
N PHE A 67 0.90 25.21 -13.89
CA PHE A 67 0.16 23.95 -14.07
C PHE A 67 -0.48 23.89 -15.46
N PRO A 68 -0.83 22.70 -15.98
CA PRO A 68 -1.64 22.60 -17.18
C PRO A 68 -3.05 23.18 -16.96
N ASP A 69 -3.62 23.76 -18.01
CA ASP A 69 -4.94 24.41 -17.99
C ASP A 69 -6.08 23.50 -17.48
N PHE A 70 -6.01 22.20 -17.78
CA PHE A 70 -7.01 21.20 -17.39
C PHE A 70 -6.92 20.73 -15.93
N TRP A 71 -5.89 21.12 -15.17
CA TRP A 71 -5.82 20.78 -13.74
C TRP A 71 -6.86 21.58 -12.95
N SER A 72 -7.66 20.90 -12.12
CA SER A 72 -8.66 21.59 -11.28
C SER A 72 -8.00 22.51 -10.24
N VAL A 73 -8.69 23.58 -9.85
CA VAL A 73 -8.23 24.50 -8.78
C VAL A 73 -7.93 23.76 -7.49
N ASN A 74 -8.76 22.78 -7.11
CA ASN A 74 -8.55 21.97 -5.91
C ASN A 74 -7.25 21.15 -5.99
N ALA A 75 -6.97 20.52 -7.15
CA ALA A 75 -5.73 19.77 -7.34
C ALA A 75 -4.50 20.68 -7.27
N VAL A 76 -4.56 21.86 -7.91
CA VAL A 76 -3.51 22.87 -7.85
C VAL A 76 -3.24 23.29 -6.40
N ASN A 77 -4.28 23.64 -5.64
CA ASN A 77 -4.15 24.04 -4.24
C ASN A 77 -3.50 22.95 -3.37
N ILE A 78 -3.92 21.69 -3.54
CA ILE A 78 -3.38 20.56 -2.78
C ILE A 78 -1.91 20.29 -3.15
N VAL A 79 -1.59 20.21 -4.45
CA VAL A 79 -0.23 19.94 -4.92
C VAL A 79 0.73 21.04 -4.46
N THR A 80 0.35 22.30 -4.64
CA THR A 80 1.18 23.42 -4.21
C THR A 80 1.36 23.43 -2.69
N SER A 81 0.30 23.31 -1.90
CA SER A 81 0.43 23.43 -0.44
C SER A 81 1.11 22.24 0.24
N LYS A 82 0.99 21.02 -0.31
CA LYS A 82 1.44 19.79 0.35
C LYS A 82 2.64 19.12 -0.32
N TYR A 83 2.77 19.19 -1.64
CA TYR A 83 3.70 18.35 -2.40
C TYR A 83 4.87 19.10 -3.00
N PHE A 84 4.73 20.41 -3.26
CA PHE A 84 5.88 21.23 -3.66
C PHE A 84 6.95 21.23 -2.58
N ARG A 85 8.19 20.94 -2.97
CA ARG A 85 9.36 20.91 -2.09
C ARG A 85 9.94 22.30 -1.89
N GLY A 86 10.60 22.52 -0.75
CA GLY A 86 11.19 23.80 -0.34
C GLY A 86 10.25 24.66 0.49
N ALA A 87 10.81 25.53 1.34
CA ALA A 87 10.01 26.47 2.13
C ALA A 87 9.54 27.63 1.26
N VAL A 88 8.33 28.13 1.49
CA VAL A 88 7.79 29.27 0.71
C VAL A 88 8.73 30.47 0.87
N GLY A 89 9.07 31.11 -0.25
CA GLY A 89 9.99 32.24 -0.30
C GLY A 89 11.47 31.87 -0.45
N THR A 90 11.85 30.59 -0.45
CA THR A 90 13.24 30.18 -0.70
C THR A 90 13.48 29.81 -2.16
N PRO A 91 14.73 29.91 -2.68
CA PRO A 91 15.05 29.51 -4.05
C PRO A 91 14.82 28.02 -4.36
N GLN A 92 14.77 27.18 -3.32
CA GLN A 92 14.53 25.74 -3.44
C GLN A 92 13.04 25.39 -3.58
N ARG A 93 12.14 26.39 -3.47
CA ARG A 93 10.71 26.17 -3.58
C ARG A 93 10.33 25.78 -5.01
N GLU A 94 9.70 24.63 -5.17
CA GLU A 94 9.08 24.25 -6.44
C GLU A 94 7.96 25.23 -6.80
N THR A 95 7.91 25.63 -8.07
CA THR A 95 7.00 26.65 -8.60
C THR A 95 6.11 26.12 -9.73
N GLY A 96 6.33 24.90 -10.19
CA GLY A 96 5.50 24.31 -11.24
C GLY A 96 5.45 22.80 -11.19
N LEU A 97 4.38 22.23 -11.74
CA LEU A 97 4.16 20.78 -11.74
C LEU A 97 5.26 20.03 -12.51
N LYS A 98 5.86 20.63 -13.55
CA LYS A 98 7.00 20.03 -14.27
C LYS A 98 8.15 19.66 -13.34
N GLN A 99 8.51 20.55 -12.42
CA GLN A 99 9.62 20.33 -11.48
C GLN A 99 9.33 19.14 -10.57
N LEU A 100 8.09 19.04 -10.10
CA LEU A 100 7.63 17.93 -9.25
C LEU A 100 7.64 16.60 -10.00
N ILE A 101 7.09 16.55 -11.22
CA ILE A 101 7.05 15.33 -12.04
C ILE A 101 8.47 14.91 -12.44
N ASP A 102 9.30 15.84 -12.94
CA ASP A 102 10.69 15.56 -13.34
C ASP A 102 11.51 14.97 -12.21
N ARG A 103 11.37 15.53 -11.01
CA ARG A 103 12.07 15.04 -9.83
C ARG A 103 11.78 13.55 -9.59
N ILE A 104 10.55 13.11 -9.80
CA ILE A 104 10.12 11.71 -9.64
C ILE A 104 10.58 10.89 -10.85
N VAL A 105 10.13 11.27 -12.04
CA VAL A 105 10.29 10.49 -13.27
C VAL A 105 11.76 10.29 -13.63
N LYS A 106 12.61 11.32 -13.48
CA LYS A 106 14.05 11.19 -13.78
C LYS A 106 14.78 10.32 -12.77
N THR A 107 14.34 10.31 -11.50
CA THR A 107 14.90 9.41 -10.48
C THR A 107 14.57 7.95 -10.80
N TYR A 108 13.33 7.67 -11.19
CA TYR A 108 12.91 6.32 -11.61
C TYR A 108 13.62 5.89 -12.90
N THR A 109 13.68 6.75 -13.91
CA THR A 109 14.32 6.41 -15.20
C THR A 109 15.80 6.13 -15.00
N LYS A 110 16.52 6.99 -14.27
CA LYS A 110 17.93 6.78 -13.94
C LYS A 110 18.15 5.46 -13.21
N ALA A 111 17.31 5.13 -12.23
CA ALA A 111 17.41 3.85 -11.53
C ALA A 111 17.12 2.67 -12.47
N GLY A 112 16.12 2.76 -13.34
CA GLY A 112 15.86 1.73 -14.34
C GLY A 112 17.07 1.48 -15.26
N GLU A 113 17.80 2.53 -15.63
CA GLU A 113 19.06 2.41 -16.39
C GLU A 113 20.18 1.77 -15.55
N GLU A 114 20.38 2.22 -14.31
CA GLU A 114 21.44 1.74 -13.41
C GLU A 114 21.29 0.26 -13.04
N TYR A 115 20.05 -0.21 -12.93
CA TYR A 115 19.70 -1.58 -12.54
C TYR A 115 19.29 -2.46 -13.74
N ASP A 116 19.67 -2.08 -14.96
CA ASP A 116 19.51 -2.86 -16.20
C ASP A 116 18.05 -3.27 -16.54
N TYR A 117 17.05 -2.46 -16.16
CA TYR A 117 15.65 -2.74 -16.49
C TYR A 117 15.36 -2.59 -17.99
N PHE A 118 16.05 -1.69 -18.69
CA PHE A 118 15.73 -1.33 -20.08
C PHE A 118 16.64 -2.03 -21.09
N ALA A 119 16.06 -2.51 -22.19
CA ALA A 119 16.80 -3.17 -23.26
C ALA A 119 17.70 -2.22 -24.06
N SER A 120 17.39 -0.92 -24.07
CA SER A 120 18.14 0.11 -24.78
C SER A 120 17.85 1.51 -24.22
N PRO A 121 18.68 2.52 -24.52
CA PRO A 121 18.39 3.91 -24.15
C PRO A 121 17.06 4.44 -24.71
N ALA A 122 16.64 3.95 -25.88
CA ALA A 122 15.34 4.32 -26.45
C ALA A 122 14.17 3.77 -25.61
N ASP A 123 14.34 2.59 -25.01
CA ASP A 123 13.34 2.02 -24.09
C ASP A 123 13.25 2.84 -22.79
N ALA A 124 14.39 3.34 -22.29
CA ALA A 124 14.43 4.26 -21.14
C ALA A 124 13.74 5.60 -21.43
N GLU A 125 13.99 6.19 -22.61
CA GLU A 125 13.31 7.43 -23.05
C GLU A 125 11.79 7.23 -23.18
N ILE A 126 11.35 6.09 -23.75
CA ILE A 126 9.93 5.76 -23.83
C ILE A 126 9.33 5.66 -22.42
N PHE A 127 9.99 4.96 -21.50
CA PHE A 127 9.54 4.86 -20.12
C PHE A 127 9.44 6.23 -19.44
N GLU A 128 10.44 7.10 -19.60
CA GLU A 128 10.44 8.46 -19.06
C GLU A 128 9.22 9.24 -19.55
N HIS A 129 8.99 9.25 -20.87
CA HIS A 129 7.90 9.98 -21.49
C HIS A 129 6.53 9.42 -21.08
N GLU A 130 6.34 8.09 -21.10
CA GLU A 130 5.06 7.47 -20.72
C GLU A 130 4.74 7.70 -19.24
N LEU A 131 5.75 7.62 -18.35
CA LEU A 131 5.56 7.88 -16.93
C LEU A 131 5.22 9.36 -16.66
N ALA A 132 5.92 10.29 -17.32
CA ALA A 132 5.62 11.72 -17.24
C ALA A 132 4.21 12.04 -17.76
N TYR A 133 3.83 11.48 -18.91
CA TYR A 133 2.49 11.64 -19.47
C TYR A 133 1.43 11.11 -18.50
N ALA A 134 1.62 9.91 -17.97
CA ALA A 134 0.65 9.26 -17.09
C ALA A 134 0.43 10.03 -15.77
N LEU A 135 1.48 10.62 -15.20
CA LEU A 135 1.37 11.50 -14.03
C LEU A 135 0.75 12.87 -14.38
N LEU A 136 1.17 13.48 -15.49
CA LEU A 136 0.67 14.79 -15.96
C LEU A 136 -0.84 14.77 -16.22
N HIS A 137 -1.34 13.70 -16.83
CA HIS A 137 -2.75 13.52 -17.19
C HIS A 137 -3.58 12.82 -16.11
N GLN A 138 -3.01 12.58 -14.93
CA GLN A 138 -3.68 11.94 -13.78
C GLN A 138 -4.29 10.57 -14.15
N ILE A 139 -3.55 9.77 -14.93
CA ILE A 139 -3.91 8.39 -15.32
C ILE A 139 -3.69 7.43 -14.15
N PHE A 140 -2.62 7.65 -13.39
CA PHE A 140 -2.41 7.02 -12.10
C PHE A 140 -1.69 8.00 -11.17
N SER A 141 -1.56 7.63 -9.90
CA SER A 141 -0.71 8.32 -8.94
C SER A 141 0.03 7.32 -8.09
N PHE A 142 1.31 7.59 -7.80
CA PHE A 142 1.99 6.97 -6.67
C PHE A 142 1.38 7.44 -5.35
N ASN A 143 1.64 6.69 -4.28
CA ASN A 143 1.39 7.12 -2.91
C ASN A 143 2.17 8.39 -2.53
N SER A 144 1.66 9.11 -1.54
CA SER A 144 2.20 10.42 -1.15
C SER A 144 3.71 10.48 -0.84
N PRO A 145 4.34 9.49 -0.16
CA PRO A 145 5.78 9.51 0.09
C PRO A 145 6.64 9.62 -1.16
N VAL A 146 6.23 9.00 -2.28
CA VAL A 146 6.95 9.15 -3.55
C VAL A 146 7.00 10.63 -3.96
N TRP A 147 5.88 11.32 -3.87
CA TRP A 147 5.80 12.75 -4.18
C TRP A 147 6.60 13.63 -3.20
N PHE A 148 6.64 13.27 -1.91
CA PHE A 148 7.36 14.04 -0.89
C PHE A 148 8.88 13.89 -0.98
N ASN A 149 9.37 12.67 -1.22
CA ASN A 149 10.74 12.30 -0.90
C ASN A 149 11.61 12.05 -2.13
N VAL A 150 11.04 11.51 -3.22
CA VAL A 150 11.82 11.04 -4.37
C VAL A 150 12.58 12.19 -5.03
N GLY A 151 13.86 12.00 -5.37
CA GLY A 151 14.69 13.02 -6.02
C GLY A 151 15.00 14.24 -5.14
N THR A 152 14.79 14.15 -3.83
CA THR A 152 15.22 15.17 -2.85
C THR A 152 16.53 14.78 -2.16
N PRO A 153 17.21 15.70 -1.43
CA PRO A 153 18.39 15.34 -0.62
C PRO A 153 18.10 14.50 0.62
N GLN A 154 16.83 14.26 0.96
CA GLN A 154 16.44 13.41 2.09
C GLN A 154 16.45 11.94 1.67
N PRO A 155 16.46 10.99 2.62
CA PRO A 155 16.27 9.58 2.31
C PRO A 155 15.03 9.36 1.41
N GLN A 156 15.21 8.54 0.38
CA GLN A 156 14.24 8.26 -0.68
C GLN A 156 13.17 7.27 -0.20
N GLN A 157 12.37 7.65 0.80
CA GLN A 157 11.31 6.80 1.31
C GLN A 157 10.11 6.78 0.36
N VAL A 158 9.95 5.66 -0.36
CA VAL A 158 8.86 5.44 -1.34
C VAL A 158 7.67 4.68 -0.75
N SER A 159 7.85 3.95 0.35
CA SER A 159 6.77 3.17 0.98
C SER A 159 5.91 4.04 1.90
N ALA A 160 4.58 3.88 1.86
CA ALA A 160 3.63 4.63 2.70
C ALA A 160 3.34 3.98 4.03
N CYS A 161 3.48 2.66 4.09
CA CYS A 161 3.21 1.93 5.31
C CYS A 161 4.18 0.78 5.52
N PHE A 162 4.28 0.35 6.77
CA PHE A 162 5.16 -0.73 7.21
C PHE A 162 4.41 -1.69 8.12
N ILE A 163 4.78 -2.97 8.09
CA ILE A 163 4.38 -3.95 9.10
C ILE A 163 5.58 -4.17 10.01
N LEU A 164 5.37 -4.15 11.33
CA LEU A 164 6.39 -4.39 12.35
C LEU A 164 6.08 -5.68 13.12
N SER A 165 7.12 -6.29 13.68
CA SER A 165 6.98 -7.35 14.67
C SER A 165 7.32 -6.84 16.06
N VAL A 166 6.70 -7.41 17.09
CA VAL A 166 7.11 -7.23 18.49
C VAL A 166 7.16 -8.58 19.19
N ASP A 167 8.21 -8.80 19.98
CA ASP A 167 8.39 -9.98 20.82
C ASP A 167 8.08 -9.66 22.28
N ASP A 168 7.84 -10.71 23.09
CA ASP A 168 7.51 -10.61 24.51
C ASP A 168 8.75 -10.32 25.38
N SER A 169 9.41 -9.20 25.11
CA SER A 169 10.52 -8.68 25.90
C SER A 169 10.49 -7.16 25.97
N MET A 170 11.00 -6.60 27.06
CA MET A 170 11.03 -5.14 27.22
C MET A 170 11.90 -4.46 26.15
N GLU A 171 13.01 -5.09 25.78
CA GLU A 171 13.87 -4.60 24.70
C GLU A 171 13.11 -4.52 23.37
N SER A 172 12.39 -5.58 22.99
CA SER A 172 11.61 -5.57 21.74
C SER A 172 10.46 -4.57 21.77
N ILE A 173 9.78 -4.40 22.91
CA ILE A 173 8.69 -3.43 23.07
C ILE A 173 9.22 -1.99 22.95
N LEU A 174 10.36 -1.68 23.56
CA LEU A 174 10.97 -0.35 23.46
C LEU A 174 11.55 -0.09 22.06
N ASP A 175 12.12 -1.10 21.42
CA ASP A 175 12.55 -1.01 20.03
C ASP A 175 11.37 -0.74 19.10
N TRP A 176 10.21 -1.37 19.32
CA TRP A 176 8.99 -1.04 18.57
C TRP A 176 8.68 0.46 18.64
N TYR A 177 8.70 1.10 19.82
CA TYR A 177 8.41 2.53 19.94
C TYR A 177 9.39 3.39 19.15
N LYS A 178 10.66 3.01 19.16
CA LYS A 178 11.73 3.68 18.41
C LYS A 178 11.53 3.53 16.90
N GLU A 179 11.29 2.32 16.43
CA GLU A 179 11.10 2.02 15.00
C GLU A 179 9.86 2.74 14.45
N GLU A 180 8.75 2.69 15.19
CA GLU A 180 7.50 3.38 14.83
C GLU A 180 7.71 4.90 14.73
N GLY A 181 8.42 5.49 15.69
CA GLY A 181 8.74 6.92 15.67
C GLY A 181 9.59 7.34 14.46
N MET A 182 10.53 6.50 14.03
CA MET A 182 11.33 6.75 12.83
C MET A 182 10.51 6.65 11.55
N ILE A 183 9.57 5.69 11.48
CA ILE A 183 8.62 5.57 10.36
C ILE A 183 7.74 6.81 10.25
N PHE A 184 7.19 7.28 11.39
CA PHE A 184 6.32 8.46 11.41
C PHE A 184 7.06 9.71 10.94
N LYS A 185 8.32 9.90 11.35
CA LYS A 185 9.15 11.01 10.88
C LYS A 185 9.21 11.08 9.35
N GLY A 186 9.26 9.92 8.67
CA GLY A 186 9.31 9.80 7.20
C GLY A 186 7.97 10.00 6.47
N GLY A 187 6.87 10.31 7.15
CA GLY A 187 5.57 10.56 6.50
C GLY A 187 4.68 9.33 6.33
N SER A 188 5.05 8.22 6.97
CA SER A 188 4.43 6.89 6.76
C SER A 188 3.78 6.35 8.03
N GLY A 189 2.93 5.33 7.87
CA GLY A 189 2.28 4.64 8.98
C GLY A 189 2.85 3.25 9.26
N ALA A 190 2.50 2.67 10.40
CA ALA A 190 2.98 1.35 10.81
C ALA A 190 1.85 0.48 11.35
N GLY A 191 1.90 -0.83 11.17
CA GLY A 191 0.97 -1.75 11.80
C GLY A 191 1.67 -2.96 12.40
N LEU A 192 1.11 -3.51 13.47
CA LEU A 192 1.67 -4.69 14.14
C LEU A 192 0.59 -5.49 14.87
N ASN A 193 0.90 -6.75 15.14
CA ASN A 193 0.10 -7.62 15.99
C ASN A 193 0.77 -7.79 17.36
N LEU A 194 0.06 -7.42 18.42
CA LEU A 194 0.55 -7.47 19.80
C LEU A 194 0.38 -8.84 20.46
N SER A 195 -0.21 -9.82 19.77
CA SER A 195 -0.59 -11.11 20.34
C SER A 195 0.58 -11.98 20.80
N ARG A 196 1.81 -11.62 20.45
CA ARG A 196 3.04 -12.26 20.97
C ARG A 196 3.33 -11.84 22.40
N ILE A 197 2.92 -10.64 22.82
CA ILE A 197 3.11 -10.13 24.19
C ILE A 197 2.19 -10.90 25.12
N ARG A 198 2.72 -11.35 26.27
CA ARG A 198 1.93 -12.09 27.27
C ARG A 198 0.79 -11.25 27.82
N SER A 199 -0.31 -11.92 28.19
CA SER A 199 -1.48 -11.26 28.78
C SER A 199 -1.19 -10.70 30.17
N SER A 200 -1.97 -9.68 30.54
CA SER A 200 -2.06 -9.17 31.91
C SER A 200 -2.46 -10.22 32.97
N LYS A 201 -3.03 -11.35 32.53
CA LYS A 201 -3.42 -12.50 33.35
C LYS A 201 -2.28 -13.52 33.53
N GLU A 202 -1.14 -13.33 32.86
CA GLU A 202 0.03 -14.21 32.95
C GLU A 202 1.07 -13.68 33.95
N LEU A 203 1.75 -14.61 34.65
CA LEU A 203 2.75 -14.28 35.66
C LEU A 203 4.11 -13.90 35.04
N LEU A 204 4.83 -13.00 35.71
CA LEU A 204 6.23 -12.69 35.44
C LEU A 204 7.16 -13.64 36.19
N SER A 205 8.35 -13.89 35.62
CA SER A 205 9.39 -14.70 36.27
C SER A 205 9.90 -14.08 37.58
N SER A 206 9.80 -12.77 37.72
CA SER A 206 10.14 -12.01 38.95
C SER A 206 9.03 -12.02 40.01
N GLY A 207 7.87 -12.62 39.72
CA GLY A 207 6.64 -12.50 40.50
C GLY A 207 5.77 -11.31 40.08
N GLY A 208 4.47 -11.39 40.37
CA GLY A 208 3.45 -10.43 39.91
C GLY A 208 2.88 -10.76 38.53
N ASN A 209 1.83 -10.03 38.15
CA ASN A 209 1.20 -10.13 36.83
C ASN A 209 1.90 -9.22 35.82
N ALA A 210 1.90 -9.62 34.55
CA ALA A 210 2.37 -8.76 33.46
C ALA A 210 1.43 -7.56 33.25
N SER A 211 1.92 -6.51 32.59
CA SER A 211 1.09 -5.34 32.24
C SER A 211 0.10 -5.61 31.09
N GLY A 212 0.36 -6.61 30.26
CA GLY A 212 -0.41 -6.95 29.07
C GLY A 212 -0.20 -5.99 27.87
N PRO A 213 -0.55 -6.41 26.64
CA PRO A 213 -0.42 -5.62 25.43
C PRO A 213 -1.18 -4.29 25.46
N VAL A 214 -2.36 -4.24 26.08
CA VAL A 214 -3.22 -3.03 26.13
C VAL A 214 -2.53 -1.88 26.89
N SER A 215 -1.71 -2.21 27.89
CA SER A 215 -0.92 -1.22 28.63
C SER A 215 0.24 -0.66 27.78
N PHE A 216 0.93 -1.49 27.00
CA PHE A 216 2.03 -1.02 26.14
C PHE A 216 1.50 -0.22 24.96
N MET A 217 0.38 -0.65 24.37
CA MET A 217 -0.35 0.10 23.34
C MET A 217 -0.62 1.55 23.76
N ARG A 218 -0.95 1.78 25.03
CA ARG A 218 -1.16 3.13 25.60
C ARG A 218 0.09 4.01 25.49
N GLY A 219 1.25 3.45 25.85
CA GLY A 219 2.53 4.16 25.75
C GLY A 219 2.91 4.45 24.30
N ALA A 220 2.71 3.47 23.41
CA ALA A 220 2.97 3.63 21.99
C ALA A 220 2.06 4.70 21.34
N ASP A 221 0.79 4.77 21.75
CA ASP A 221 -0.16 5.80 21.29
C ASP A 221 0.28 7.21 21.70
N ALA A 222 0.72 7.39 22.95
CA ALA A 222 1.25 8.68 23.43
C ALA A 222 2.52 9.11 22.66
N SER A 223 3.41 8.14 22.37
CA SER A 223 4.59 8.37 21.53
C SER A 223 4.19 8.86 20.13
N ALA A 224 3.22 8.19 19.50
CA ALA A 224 2.71 8.55 18.18
C ALA A 224 2.11 9.96 18.15
N GLY A 225 1.35 10.35 19.19
CA GLY A 225 0.74 11.67 19.31
C GLY A 225 1.74 12.83 19.41
N THR A 226 2.99 12.55 19.78
CA THR A 226 4.06 13.56 19.90
C THR A 226 4.75 13.87 18.56
N ILE A 227 4.61 13.00 17.55
CA ILE A 227 5.38 13.07 16.30
C ILE A 227 4.52 13.62 15.15
N LYS A 228 4.96 14.71 14.53
CA LYS A 228 4.37 15.25 13.29
C LYS A 228 4.99 14.57 12.07
N SER A 229 4.16 13.92 11.26
CA SER A 229 4.61 13.00 10.22
C SER A 229 5.05 13.75 8.93
N GLY A 230 6.23 13.41 8.39
CA GLY A 230 6.73 13.91 7.10
C GLY A 230 7.10 15.40 7.07
N GLY A 231 7.29 16.04 8.22
CA GLY A 231 7.53 17.49 8.32
C GLY A 231 6.31 18.35 7.95
N ALA A 232 5.16 17.71 7.68
CA ALA A 232 3.88 18.35 7.43
C ALA A 232 2.95 18.16 8.64
N THR A 233 1.78 18.80 8.64
CA THR A 233 0.75 18.72 9.69
C THR A 233 0.02 17.36 9.76
N ARG A 234 0.60 16.27 9.26
CA ARG A 234 -0.07 14.95 9.21
C ARG A 234 0.13 14.21 10.54
N ARG A 235 -0.96 13.66 11.07
CA ARG A 235 -0.95 12.80 12.25
C ARG A 235 -0.27 11.46 11.93
N ALA A 236 0.44 10.89 12.91
CA ALA A 236 0.89 9.50 12.83
C ALA A 236 -0.33 8.57 12.67
N ALA A 237 -0.20 7.53 11.85
CA ALA A 237 -1.25 6.55 11.61
C ALA A 237 -0.70 5.17 11.93
N LYS A 238 -1.38 4.43 12.81
CA LYS A 238 -0.98 3.07 13.18
C LYS A 238 -2.12 2.07 13.16
N MET A 239 -1.81 0.80 12.96
CA MET A 239 -2.71 -0.35 13.15
C MET A 239 -2.21 -1.16 14.33
N VAL A 240 -3.12 -1.49 15.26
CA VAL A 240 -2.85 -2.40 16.37
C VAL A 240 -3.80 -3.58 16.25
N ILE A 241 -3.23 -4.78 16.21
CA ILE A 241 -3.98 -6.02 16.05
C ILE A 241 -3.84 -6.88 17.31
N LEU A 242 -4.93 -7.53 17.70
CA LEU A 242 -4.93 -8.57 18.72
C LEU A 242 -5.75 -9.78 18.22
N ASP A 243 -5.20 -10.97 18.39
CA ASP A 243 -5.83 -12.23 18.02
C ASP A 243 -6.98 -12.52 18.98
N VAL A 244 -8.08 -13.05 18.46
CA VAL A 244 -9.34 -13.23 19.20
C VAL A 244 -9.22 -14.16 20.41
N ASP A 245 -8.22 -15.03 20.44
CA ASP A 245 -7.93 -15.94 21.56
C ASP A 245 -6.99 -15.34 22.61
N HIS A 246 -6.60 -14.08 22.49
CA HIS A 246 -5.77 -13.41 23.49
C HIS A 246 -6.57 -13.20 24.80
N PRO A 247 -6.03 -13.50 26.00
CA PRO A 247 -6.80 -13.36 27.24
C PRO A 247 -7.19 -11.92 27.61
N ASP A 248 -6.51 -10.91 27.05
CA ASP A 248 -6.86 -9.48 27.17
C ASP A 248 -7.78 -8.96 26.03
N ILE A 249 -8.43 -9.85 25.26
CA ILE A 249 -9.22 -9.46 24.08
C ILE A 249 -10.40 -8.54 24.42
N GLU A 250 -11.10 -8.78 25.52
CA GLU A 250 -12.24 -7.94 25.92
C GLU A 250 -11.79 -6.54 26.31
N ASP A 251 -10.68 -6.42 27.04
CA ASP A 251 -10.09 -5.12 27.39
C ASP A 251 -9.68 -4.36 26.14
N PHE A 252 -9.08 -5.06 25.16
CA PHE A 252 -8.70 -4.47 23.88
C PHE A 252 -9.91 -3.92 23.11
N ILE A 253 -11.01 -4.67 23.03
CA ILE A 253 -12.27 -4.24 22.39
C ILE A 253 -12.84 -3.00 23.06
N GLU A 254 -12.79 -2.93 24.39
CA GLU A 254 -13.41 -1.85 25.16
C GLU A 254 -12.57 -0.57 25.25
N THR A 255 -11.27 -0.62 24.91
CA THR A 255 -10.34 0.52 25.09
C THR A 255 -10.87 1.84 24.52
N LYS A 256 -11.22 1.85 23.23
CA LYS A 256 -11.70 3.04 22.54
C LYS A 256 -13.11 3.44 22.94
N VAL A 257 -13.98 2.47 23.27
CA VAL A 257 -15.33 2.77 23.76
C VAL A 257 -15.26 3.60 25.04
N LYS A 258 -14.42 3.20 25.99
CA LYS A 258 -14.20 3.92 27.26
C LYS A 258 -13.59 5.31 27.03
N GLU A 259 -12.66 5.46 26.08
CA GLU A 259 -12.10 6.78 25.76
C GLU A 259 -13.11 7.68 25.04
N GLU A 260 -13.98 7.16 24.17
CA GLU A 260 -15.07 7.94 23.56
C GLU A 260 -16.09 8.43 24.60
N GLU A 261 -16.42 7.60 25.59
CA GLU A 261 -17.25 8.02 26.73
C GLU A 261 -16.58 9.17 27.51
N LYS A 262 -15.27 9.07 27.73
CA LYS A 262 -14.47 10.14 28.36
C LYS A 262 -14.44 11.41 27.51
N ILE A 263 -14.28 11.30 26.18
CA ILE A 263 -14.33 12.44 25.25
C ILE A 263 -15.67 13.16 25.36
N ARG A 264 -16.79 12.42 25.35
CA ARG A 264 -18.14 13.00 25.49
C ARG A 264 -18.30 13.70 26.83
N ALA A 265 -17.86 13.09 27.93
CA ALA A 265 -17.93 13.69 29.26
C ALA A 265 -17.08 14.97 29.38
N LEU A 266 -15.87 14.99 28.81
CA LEU A 266 -15.00 16.16 28.80
C LEU A 266 -15.57 17.29 27.93
N ARG A 267 -16.08 16.96 26.74
CA ARG A 267 -16.76 17.94 25.89
C ARG A 267 -17.96 18.57 26.60
N ASP A 268 -18.78 17.76 27.26
CA ASP A 268 -19.96 18.23 27.99
C ASP A 268 -19.57 19.07 29.23
N ALA A 269 -18.34 18.90 29.75
CA ALA A 269 -17.75 19.75 30.79
C ALA A 269 -17.08 21.04 30.24
N GLY A 270 -17.07 21.25 28.92
CA GLY A 270 -16.60 22.48 28.28
C GLY A 270 -15.16 22.44 27.73
N PHE A 271 -14.52 21.27 27.68
CA PHE A 271 -13.19 21.12 27.06
C PHE A 271 -13.30 21.06 25.53
N ASP A 272 -12.27 21.56 24.83
CA ASP A 272 -12.18 21.55 23.36
C ASP A 272 -11.71 20.19 22.84
N MET A 273 -12.68 19.29 22.72
CA MET A 273 -12.49 17.91 22.27
C MET A 273 -12.73 17.72 20.76
N ASP A 274 -12.82 18.80 19.97
CA ASP A 274 -12.94 18.71 18.53
C ASP A 274 -11.66 18.17 17.87
N LEU A 275 -11.76 17.74 16.62
CA LEU A 275 -10.59 17.35 15.82
C LEU A 275 -9.64 18.55 15.65
N GLY A 276 -8.51 18.49 16.38
CA GLY A 276 -7.52 19.56 16.43
C GLY A 276 -7.74 20.59 17.53
N GLY A 277 -8.69 20.35 18.44
CA GLY A 277 -8.85 21.13 19.68
C GLY A 277 -7.69 20.90 20.65
N ASP A 278 -7.49 21.84 21.57
CA ASP A 278 -6.32 21.81 22.45
C ASP A 278 -6.38 20.65 23.48
N ASP A 279 -7.59 20.25 23.90
CA ASP A 279 -7.79 19.27 24.98
C ASP A 279 -7.85 17.81 24.50
N ILE A 280 -7.98 17.58 23.19
CA ILE A 280 -8.04 16.22 22.60
C ILE A 280 -6.76 15.40 22.86
N THR A 281 -5.66 16.06 23.22
CA THR A 281 -4.39 15.41 23.56
C THR A 281 -4.40 14.68 24.90
N SER A 282 -5.44 14.87 25.72
CA SER A 282 -5.60 14.27 27.05
C SER A 282 -6.24 12.86 27.06
N VAL A 283 -6.69 12.39 25.89
CA VAL A 283 -7.32 11.08 25.70
C VAL A 283 -6.39 10.13 24.95
N GLN A 284 -6.59 8.82 25.15
CA GLN A 284 -5.67 7.78 24.69
C GLN A 284 -6.27 6.94 23.56
N TYR A 285 -5.39 6.17 22.91
CA TYR A 285 -5.71 5.22 21.83
C TYR A 285 -6.30 5.86 20.57
N GLN A 286 -6.13 7.17 20.41
CA GLN A 286 -6.74 7.92 19.32
C GLN A 286 -5.90 7.91 18.03
N ASN A 287 -4.62 7.55 18.09
CA ASN A 287 -3.72 7.54 16.93
C ASN A 287 -3.71 6.18 16.20
N ALA A 288 -4.31 5.16 16.81
CA ALA A 288 -4.35 3.80 16.28
C ALA A 288 -5.72 3.46 15.69
N ASN A 289 -5.74 2.69 14.62
CA ASN A 289 -6.84 1.82 14.24
C ASN A 289 -6.65 0.50 14.97
N ASN A 290 -7.72 -0.06 15.54
CA ASN A 290 -7.69 -1.35 16.21
C ASN A 290 -8.36 -2.40 15.35
N SER A 291 -7.82 -3.60 15.29
CA SER A 291 -8.49 -4.73 14.63
C SER A 291 -8.35 -6.00 15.46
N VAL A 292 -9.45 -6.75 15.56
CA VAL A 292 -9.41 -8.10 16.10
C VAL A 292 -9.18 -9.08 14.96
N ARG A 293 -8.19 -9.95 15.14
CA ARG A 293 -7.86 -10.99 14.18
C ARG A 293 -8.56 -12.29 14.58
N VAL A 294 -9.63 -12.61 13.85
CA VAL A 294 -10.47 -13.79 14.09
C VAL A 294 -10.01 -14.97 13.24
N ASN A 295 -10.20 -16.18 13.75
CA ASN A 295 -9.88 -17.43 13.04
C ASN A 295 -11.16 -18.24 12.76
N ASP A 296 -11.07 -19.22 11.86
CA ASP A 296 -12.18 -20.07 11.43
C ASP A 296 -12.79 -20.84 12.63
N ALA A 297 -11.97 -21.22 13.62
CA ALA A 297 -12.44 -21.90 14.83
C ALA A 297 -13.36 -21.01 15.68
N PHE A 298 -13.00 -19.74 15.87
CA PHE A 298 -13.83 -18.75 16.55
C PHE A 298 -15.11 -18.48 15.78
N MET A 299 -15.01 -18.23 14.46
CA MET A 299 -16.19 -17.94 13.63
C MET A 299 -17.20 -19.11 13.63
N LYS A 300 -16.71 -20.35 13.58
CA LYS A 300 -17.55 -21.54 13.73
C LYS A 300 -18.21 -21.62 15.11
N ALA A 301 -17.51 -21.25 16.18
CA ALA A 301 -18.08 -21.18 17.52
C ALA A 301 -19.18 -20.10 17.62
N VAL A 302 -19.02 -18.95 16.95
CA VAL A 302 -20.07 -17.91 16.86
C VAL A 302 -21.33 -18.44 16.16
N GLU A 303 -21.18 -19.10 15.02
CA GLU A 303 -22.31 -19.64 14.24
C GLU A 303 -23.07 -20.74 14.99
N THR A 304 -22.35 -21.59 15.71
CA THR A 304 -22.94 -22.74 16.43
C THR A 304 -23.38 -22.41 17.86
N GLY A 305 -23.09 -21.21 18.36
CA GLY A 305 -23.39 -20.83 19.75
C GLY A 305 -22.52 -21.57 20.79
N GLY A 306 -21.26 -21.81 20.45
CA GLY A 306 -20.29 -22.51 21.30
C GLY A 306 -19.45 -21.58 22.18
N LYS A 307 -18.71 -22.21 23.11
CA LYS A 307 -17.65 -21.54 23.87
C LYS A 307 -16.35 -21.45 23.07
N PHE A 308 -15.50 -20.51 23.44
CA PHE A 308 -14.17 -20.32 22.86
C PHE A 308 -13.13 -20.09 23.97
N GLY A 309 -11.98 -20.75 23.85
CA GLY A 309 -10.92 -20.68 24.86
C GLY A 309 -9.91 -19.57 24.57
N LEU A 310 -9.66 -18.72 25.56
CA LEU A 310 -8.59 -17.71 25.55
C LEU A 310 -7.29 -18.33 26.08
N ARG A 311 -6.20 -18.15 25.34
CA ARG A 311 -4.97 -18.93 25.48
C ARG A 311 -3.80 -18.08 25.97
N ALA A 312 -3.16 -18.51 27.05
CA ALA A 312 -1.92 -17.92 27.53
C ALA A 312 -0.83 -17.98 26.45
N ARG A 313 -0.07 -16.90 26.25
CA ARG A 313 0.94 -16.81 25.18
C ARG A 313 2.20 -17.59 25.50
N MET A 314 2.51 -17.77 26.78
CA MET A 314 3.71 -18.50 27.19
C MET A 314 3.54 -20.02 27.19
N THR A 315 2.33 -20.52 27.46
CA THR A 315 2.06 -21.97 27.60
C THR A 315 1.12 -22.55 26.55
N GLY A 316 0.30 -21.72 25.90
CA GLY A 316 -0.74 -22.16 24.95
C GLY A 316 -1.99 -22.76 25.60
N GLU A 317 -1.98 -22.89 26.93
CA GLU A 317 -3.10 -23.42 27.70
C GLU A 317 -4.28 -22.46 27.71
N VAL A 318 -5.50 -23.02 27.70
CA VAL A 318 -6.73 -22.22 27.87
C VAL A 318 -6.81 -21.82 29.34
N ILE A 319 -6.71 -20.52 29.60
CA ILE A 319 -6.81 -19.97 30.97
C ILE A 319 -8.21 -19.42 31.27
N GLU A 320 -9.01 -19.16 30.24
CA GLU A 320 -10.38 -18.67 30.35
C GLU A 320 -11.21 -19.16 29.15
N GLU A 321 -12.51 -19.38 29.36
CA GLU A 321 -13.47 -19.65 28.29
C GLU A 321 -14.52 -18.54 28.23
N VAL A 322 -14.87 -18.11 27.03
CA VAL A 322 -15.91 -17.11 26.76
C VAL A 322 -17.00 -17.69 25.87
N ASP A 323 -18.21 -17.12 25.93
CA ASP A 323 -19.24 -17.37 24.92
C ASP A 323 -18.86 -16.64 23.61
N ALA A 324 -18.66 -17.39 22.52
CA ALA A 324 -18.14 -16.82 21.28
C ALA A 324 -19.09 -15.77 20.69
N LYS A 325 -20.40 -16.02 20.77
CA LYS A 325 -21.43 -15.12 20.23
C LYS A 325 -21.53 -13.84 21.06
N ALA A 326 -21.38 -13.91 22.37
CA ALA A 326 -21.31 -12.76 23.25
C ALA A 326 -20.06 -11.91 22.98
N LEU A 327 -18.89 -12.55 22.81
CA LEU A 327 -17.66 -11.83 22.43
C LEU A 327 -17.80 -11.15 21.07
N PHE A 328 -18.35 -11.84 20.07
CA PHE A 328 -18.62 -11.26 18.76
C PHE A 328 -19.63 -10.11 18.82
N ARG A 329 -20.65 -10.23 19.66
CA ARG A 329 -21.62 -9.16 19.92
C ARG A 329 -20.93 -7.94 20.54
N LYS A 330 -20.04 -8.13 21.50
CA LYS A 330 -19.25 -7.06 22.12
C LYS A 330 -18.40 -6.32 21.08
N MET A 331 -17.75 -7.04 20.16
CA MET A 331 -17.02 -6.43 19.04
C MET A 331 -17.93 -5.57 18.16
N ALA A 332 -19.11 -6.08 17.79
CA ALA A 332 -20.06 -5.33 16.96
C ALA A 332 -20.62 -4.08 17.67
N GLU A 333 -20.88 -4.17 18.98
CA GLU A 333 -21.35 -3.03 19.79
C GLU A 333 -20.26 -1.97 19.95
N ALA A 334 -19.00 -2.37 20.15
CA ALA A 334 -17.87 -1.45 20.16
C ALA A 334 -17.70 -0.74 18.81
N ALA A 335 -17.72 -1.49 17.70
CA ALA A 335 -17.61 -0.93 16.36
C ALA A 335 -18.77 0.04 16.05
N TRP A 336 -19.98 -0.23 16.54
CA TRP A 336 -21.09 0.72 16.43
C TRP A 336 -20.87 1.98 17.28
N ALA A 337 -20.30 1.84 18.48
CA ALA A 337 -20.09 2.96 19.40
C ALA A 337 -18.96 3.91 18.98
N CYS A 338 -17.88 3.38 18.40
CA CYS A 338 -16.66 4.13 18.11
C CYS A 338 -15.92 3.77 16.81
N ALA A 339 -16.53 2.98 15.91
CA ALA A 339 -15.92 2.50 14.65
C ALA A 339 -14.74 1.51 14.80
N ASP A 340 -14.45 1.06 16.02
CA ASP A 340 -13.39 0.10 16.34
C ASP A 340 -13.88 -0.99 17.31
N PRO A 341 -13.28 -2.20 17.30
CA PRO A 341 -12.23 -2.63 16.38
C PRO A 341 -12.79 -3.09 15.02
N GLY A 342 -11.98 -3.00 13.98
CA GLY A 342 -12.18 -3.73 12.72
C GLY A 342 -11.94 -5.24 12.90
N ILE A 343 -12.15 -6.01 11.82
CA ILE A 343 -11.96 -7.47 11.82
C ILE A 343 -10.97 -7.88 10.72
N GLN A 344 -10.05 -8.79 11.04
CA GLN A 344 -9.16 -9.46 10.10
C GLN A 344 -9.37 -10.98 10.16
N TYR A 345 -9.56 -11.63 9.01
CA TYR A 345 -9.82 -13.07 8.93
C TYR A 345 -8.52 -13.86 8.72
N ASP A 346 -7.97 -14.38 9.81
CA ASP A 346 -6.62 -14.93 9.83
C ASP A 346 -6.38 -16.07 8.84
N ASP A 347 -7.22 -17.09 8.88
CA ASP A 347 -7.09 -18.28 8.04
C ASP A 347 -7.30 -17.94 6.56
N THR A 348 -8.20 -17.00 6.27
CA THR A 348 -8.41 -16.51 4.89
C THR A 348 -7.17 -15.77 4.40
N ILE A 349 -6.63 -14.83 5.19
CA ILE A 349 -5.42 -14.09 4.83
C ILE A 349 -4.25 -15.05 4.56
N ASN A 350 -4.00 -16.00 5.45
CA ASN A 350 -2.88 -16.93 5.29
C ASN A 350 -3.10 -17.98 4.18
N ARG A 351 -4.35 -18.29 3.82
CA ARG A 351 -4.67 -19.16 2.68
C ARG A 351 -4.24 -18.55 1.34
N TRP A 352 -4.34 -17.23 1.21
CA TRP A 352 -3.91 -16.46 0.04
C TRP A 352 -2.46 -15.96 0.12
N HIS A 353 -1.69 -16.39 1.13
CA HIS A 353 -0.29 -15.99 1.28
C HIS A 353 0.59 -16.67 0.24
N THR A 354 1.33 -15.87 -0.51
CA THR A 354 2.27 -16.32 -1.54
C THR A 354 3.62 -16.76 -0.96
N CYS A 355 3.97 -16.33 0.26
CA CYS A 355 5.26 -16.62 0.90
C CYS A 355 5.19 -17.29 2.29
N PRO A 356 4.35 -18.33 2.52
CA PRO A 356 4.15 -18.91 3.85
C PRO A 356 5.39 -19.62 4.42
N GLU A 357 6.27 -20.14 3.57
CA GLU A 357 7.50 -20.80 4.03
C GLU A 357 8.49 -19.79 4.61
N SER A 358 8.42 -18.53 4.20
CA SER A 358 9.26 -17.45 4.74
C SER A 358 8.73 -16.85 6.05
N GLY A 359 7.52 -17.21 6.45
CA GLY A 359 6.87 -16.72 7.67
C GLY A 359 5.38 -16.50 7.47
N ARG A 360 4.66 -16.43 8.59
CA ARG A 360 3.22 -16.20 8.62
C ARG A 360 2.91 -14.71 8.46
N ILE A 361 1.78 -14.37 7.85
CA ILE A 361 1.26 -13.00 7.91
C ILE A 361 0.62 -12.82 9.28
N ASN A 362 1.20 -11.97 10.13
CA ASN A 362 0.71 -11.75 11.50
C ASN A 362 -0.12 -10.48 11.64
N GLY A 363 0.15 -9.47 10.80
CA GLY A 363 -0.55 -8.20 10.85
C GLY A 363 -0.81 -7.60 9.48
N SER A 364 -1.24 -6.35 9.50
CA SER A 364 -1.44 -5.50 8.34
C SER A 364 -0.85 -4.13 8.60
N ASN A 365 -0.81 -3.29 7.59
CA ASN A 365 -0.57 -1.86 7.72
C ASN A 365 -1.82 -1.11 8.29
N PRO A 366 -1.75 0.23 8.51
CA PRO A 366 -2.83 1.06 9.07
C PRO A 366 -4.23 0.89 8.46
N CYS A 367 -4.33 0.68 7.15
CA CYS A 367 -5.61 0.62 6.44
C CYS A 367 -6.00 -0.80 5.99
N SER A 368 -5.25 -1.82 6.43
CA SER A 368 -5.51 -3.25 6.18
C SER A 368 -5.54 -3.69 4.71
N GLU A 369 -5.01 -2.90 3.79
CA GLU A 369 -4.86 -3.21 2.37
C GLU A 369 -3.54 -3.92 2.04
N TYR A 370 -2.55 -3.86 2.93
CA TYR A 370 -1.27 -4.56 2.79
C TYR A 370 -1.12 -5.66 3.83
N MET A 371 -0.95 -6.88 3.34
CA MET A 371 -0.82 -8.11 4.12
C MET A 371 0.41 -8.89 3.63
N HIS A 372 1.48 -8.89 4.42
CA HIS A 372 2.68 -9.68 4.14
C HIS A 372 3.43 -9.97 5.45
N LEU A 373 4.60 -10.59 5.33
CA LEU A 373 5.56 -10.81 6.41
C LEU A 373 5.82 -9.54 7.25
N ASP A 374 6.09 -9.73 8.54
CA ASP A 374 6.48 -8.64 9.43
C ASP A 374 7.82 -8.02 9.01
N ASN A 375 8.04 -6.78 9.42
CA ASN A 375 9.21 -5.97 9.07
C ASN A 375 9.35 -5.82 7.55
N THR A 376 8.25 -5.51 6.86
CA THR A 376 8.23 -5.23 5.42
C THR A 376 7.53 -3.92 5.16
N SER A 377 7.65 -3.40 3.93
CA SER A 377 7.06 -2.13 3.56
C SER A 377 6.15 -2.25 2.34
N CYS A 378 5.22 -1.31 2.25
CA CYS A 378 4.22 -1.26 1.19
C CYS A 378 4.47 -0.07 0.26
N ASN A 379 4.88 -0.35 -0.97
CA ASN A 379 4.91 0.61 -2.06
C ASN A 379 3.57 0.57 -2.81
N LEU A 380 2.90 1.72 -2.95
CA LEU A 380 1.52 1.80 -3.41
C LEU A 380 1.36 2.72 -4.63
N ALA A 381 0.52 2.32 -5.57
CA ALA A 381 0.06 3.18 -6.67
C ALA A 381 -1.41 2.92 -6.98
N SER A 382 -2.11 3.92 -7.52
CA SER A 382 -3.53 3.78 -7.87
C SER A 382 -3.85 4.35 -9.24
N LEU A 383 -4.47 3.54 -10.10
CA LEU A 383 -4.98 3.95 -11.41
C LEU A 383 -6.31 4.69 -11.28
N ASN A 384 -6.54 5.68 -12.14
CA ASN A 384 -7.80 6.39 -12.23
C ASN A 384 -8.71 5.71 -13.26
N LEU A 385 -9.71 4.95 -12.82
CA LEU A 385 -10.56 4.16 -13.73
C LEU A 385 -11.31 5.00 -14.78
N MET A 386 -11.62 6.26 -14.48
CA MET A 386 -12.29 7.16 -15.42
C MET A 386 -11.45 7.45 -16.67
N LYS A 387 -10.13 7.26 -16.62
CA LYS A 387 -9.23 7.51 -17.77
C LYS A 387 -9.25 6.38 -18.79
N PHE A 388 -9.92 5.28 -18.48
CA PHE A 388 -10.08 4.12 -19.34
C PHE A 388 -11.53 3.96 -19.83
N LEU A 389 -12.45 4.83 -19.42
CA LEU A 389 -13.80 4.86 -19.98
C LEU A 389 -13.79 5.58 -21.33
N LYS A 390 -14.27 4.92 -22.37
CA LYS A 390 -14.57 5.50 -23.68
C LYS A 390 -16.07 5.72 -23.78
N ASP A 391 -16.46 6.91 -24.24
CA ASP A 391 -17.84 7.27 -24.53
C ASP A 391 -17.89 7.81 -25.96
N ASP A 392 -18.73 7.21 -26.81
CA ASP A 392 -18.86 7.61 -28.22
C ASP A 392 -19.78 8.84 -28.42
N GLY A 393 -20.36 9.37 -27.34
CA GLY A 393 -21.30 10.49 -27.34
C GLY A 393 -22.67 10.13 -27.93
N LYS A 394 -22.90 8.86 -28.30
CA LYS A 394 -24.15 8.31 -28.82
C LYS A 394 -24.81 7.36 -27.82
N GLY A 395 -24.30 7.34 -26.58
CA GLY A 395 -24.79 6.50 -25.50
C GLY A 395 -24.14 5.11 -25.44
N ASN A 396 -23.10 4.84 -26.25
CA ASN A 396 -22.32 3.61 -26.11
C ASN A 396 -21.03 3.89 -25.36
N GLN A 397 -20.88 3.21 -24.23
CA GLN A 397 -19.69 3.27 -23.41
C GLN A 397 -18.93 1.95 -23.45
N SER A 398 -17.61 2.02 -23.39
CA SER A 398 -16.74 0.85 -23.37
C SER A 398 -15.54 1.10 -22.46
N PHE A 399 -14.96 0.02 -21.92
CA PHE A 399 -13.74 0.10 -21.13
C PHE A 399 -12.53 -0.20 -22.02
N ASP A 400 -11.51 0.66 -21.96
CA ASP A 400 -10.29 0.55 -22.76
C ASP A 400 -9.32 -0.50 -22.17
N VAL A 401 -9.67 -1.76 -22.36
CA VAL A 401 -8.98 -2.94 -21.82
C VAL A 401 -7.48 -2.96 -22.14
N GLU A 402 -7.13 -2.74 -23.41
CA GLU A 402 -5.74 -2.80 -23.88
C GLU A 402 -4.90 -1.71 -23.22
N ARG A 403 -5.39 -0.47 -23.24
CA ARG A 403 -4.70 0.66 -22.60
C ARG A 403 -4.58 0.45 -21.09
N PHE A 404 -5.62 -0.08 -20.44
CA PHE A 404 -5.57 -0.39 -19.01
C PHE A 404 -4.47 -1.39 -18.70
N ALA A 405 -4.39 -2.50 -19.43
CA ALA A 405 -3.34 -3.50 -19.25
C ALA A 405 -1.93 -2.91 -19.46
N LYS A 406 -1.71 -2.14 -20.53
CA LYS A 406 -0.42 -1.49 -20.80
C LYS A 406 -0.01 -0.49 -19.71
N VAL A 407 -0.95 0.27 -19.16
CA VAL A 407 -0.66 1.17 -18.03
C VAL A 407 -0.35 0.39 -16.76
N VAL A 408 -1.07 -0.71 -16.48
CA VAL A 408 -0.75 -1.59 -15.35
C VAL A 408 0.69 -2.11 -15.47
N GLU A 409 1.11 -2.55 -16.66
CA GLU A 409 2.49 -2.99 -16.92
C GLU A 409 3.51 -1.88 -16.64
N LEU A 410 3.29 -0.67 -17.16
CA LEU A 410 4.14 0.51 -16.93
C LEU A 410 4.28 0.83 -15.43
N VAL A 411 3.15 0.85 -14.71
CA VAL A 411 3.12 1.19 -13.28
C VAL A 411 3.83 0.13 -12.44
N ILE A 412 3.61 -1.17 -12.72
CA ILE A 412 4.32 -2.24 -12.03
C ILE A 412 5.83 -2.17 -12.27
N THR A 413 6.27 -1.90 -13.50
CA THR A 413 7.69 -1.69 -13.80
C THR A 413 8.26 -0.52 -13.00
N ALA A 414 7.57 0.62 -12.95
CA ALA A 414 8.03 1.76 -12.16
C ALA A 414 8.09 1.41 -10.66
N MET A 415 7.06 0.76 -10.12
CA MET A 415 6.99 0.35 -8.73
C MET A 415 8.13 -0.61 -8.33
N ASP A 416 8.49 -1.58 -9.18
CA ASP A 416 9.63 -2.48 -8.92
C ASP A 416 10.97 -1.72 -8.91
N ILE A 417 11.19 -0.82 -9.89
CA ILE A 417 12.37 0.05 -9.95
C ILE A 417 12.54 0.86 -8.67
N SER A 418 11.44 1.30 -8.06
CA SER A 418 11.50 2.11 -6.84
C SER A 418 12.20 1.40 -5.68
N ILE A 419 12.12 0.06 -5.60
CA ILE A 419 12.74 -0.72 -4.54
C ILE A 419 14.27 -0.67 -4.62
N CYS A 420 14.81 -0.45 -5.83
CA CYS A 420 16.26 -0.40 -6.07
C CYS A 420 16.93 0.80 -5.40
N PHE A 421 16.27 1.97 -5.39
CA PHE A 421 16.82 3.20 -4.81
C PHE A 421 16.17 3.60 -3.47
N ALA A 422 15.14 2.88 -3.02
CA ALA A 422 14.42 3.21 -1.79
C ALA A 422 15.31 3.15 -0.54
N ASP A 423 15.11 4.14 0.32
CA ASP A 423 15.63 4.13 1.69
C ASP A 423 14.57 3.63 2.67
N PHE A 424 15.02 2.88 3.67
CA PHE A 424 14.16 2.26 4.68
C PHE A 424 14.54 2.70 6.09
N PRO A 425 13.55 2.87 7.00
CA PRO A 425 13.79 3.43 8.32
C PRO A 425 14.59 2.52 9.25
N THR A 426 14.60 1.21 9.00
CA THR A 426 15.38 0.23 9.76
C THR A 426 16.06 -0.76 8.81
N GLN A 427 17.18 -1.34 9.27
CA GLN A 427 17.91 -2.34 8.50
C GLN A 427 17.04 -3.57 8.20
N LYS A 428 16.32 -4.09 9.20
CA LYS A 428 15.43 -5.26 9.06
C LYS A 428 14.38 -5.05 7.96
N ILE A 429 13.72 -3.89 7.97
CA ILE A 429 12.73 -3.53 6.95
C ILE A 429 13.37 -3.45 5.57
N GLY A 430 14.56 -2.86 5.48
CA GLY A 430 15.26 -2.72 4.20
C GLY A 430 15.76 -4.03 3.63
N GLU A 431 16.23 -4.96 4.45
CA GLU A 431 16.63 -6.30 4.02
C GLU A 431 15.42 -7.09 3.53
N ASN A 432 14.36 -7.16 4.33
CA ASN A 432 13.15 -7.90 3.98
C ASN A 432 12.43 -7.29 2.76
N THR A 433 12.27 -5.97 2.68
CA THR A 433 11.60 -5.35 1.52
C THR A 433 12.38 -5.62 0.23
N ARG A 434 13.71 -5.57 0.24
CA ARG A 434 14.51 -5.89 -0.95
C ARG A 434 14.45 -7.36 -1.33
N ALA A 435 14.42 -8.26 -0.34
CA ALA A 435 14.34 -9.70 -0.56
C ALA A 435 12.99 -10.18 -1.14
N PHE A 436 11.90 -9.43 -0.90
CA PHE A 436 10.54 -9.83 -1.29
C PHE A 436 9.86 -8.87 -2.28
N ARG A 437 10.37 -7.65 -2.47
CA ARG A 437 9.93 -6.65 -3.46
C ARG A 437 8.42 -6.45 -3.52
N GLN A 438 7.79 -6.19 -2.37
CA GLN A 438 6.33 -6.10 -2.30
C GLN A 438 5.79 -4.82 -2.93
N LEU A 439 4.82 -4.99 -3.82
CA LEU A 439 4.14 -3.90 -4.53
C LEU A 439 2.62 -4.02 -4.31
N GLY A 440 1.95 -2.89 -4.11
CA GLY A 440 0.49 -2.81 -4.00
C GLY A 440 -0.10 -1.86 -5.02
N ILE A 441 -0.50 -2.40 -6.17
CA ILE A 441 -1.21 -1.66 -7.20
C ILE A 441 -2.72 -1.73 -6.94
N GLY A 442 -3.39 -0.60 -7.10
CA GLY A 442 -4.82 -0.48 -6.91
C GLY A 442 -5.45 0.48 -7.92
N TYR A 443 -6.69 0.87 -7.66
CA TYR A 443 -7.40 1.84 -8.47
C TYR A 443 -8.30 2.74 -7.61
N ALA A 444 -8.64 3.90 -8.16
CA ALA A 444 -9.58 4.87 -7.61
C ALA A 444 -10.71 5.12 -8.61
N ASN A 445 -11.75 5.82 -8.16
CA ASN A 445 -12.91 6.21 -8.97
C ASN A 445 -13.78 5.05 -9.48
N LEU A 446 -13.78 3.89 -8.81
CA LEU A 446 -14.74 2.81 -9.13
C LEU A 446 -16.19 3.28 -9.03
N GLY A 447 -16.56 3.98 -7.96
CA GLY A 447 -17.92 4.52 -7.84
C GLY A 447 -18.27 5.50 -8.94
N ALA A 448 -17.33 6.35 -9.38
CA ALA A 448 -17.55 7.26 -10.50
C ALA A 448 -17.72 6.53 -11.83
N LEU A 449 -16.92 5.48 -12.06
CA LEU A 449 -17.06 4.62 -13.24
C LEU A 449 -18.43 3.95 -13.27
N LEU A 450 -18.86 3.35 -12.15
CA LEU A 450 -20.17 2.69 -12.03
C LEU A 450 -21.31 3.68 -12.28
N MET A 451 -21.25 4.88 -11.68
CA MET A 451 -22.25 5.92 -11.94
C MET A 451 -22.28 6.36 -13.40
N ALA A 452 -21.10 6.56 -14.03
CA ALA A 452 -21.01 6.99 -15.42
C ALA A 452 -21.56 5.95 -16.39
N THR A 453 -21.44 4.66 -16.05
CA THR A 453 -21.89 3.51 -16.84
C THR A 453 -23.29 3.03 -16.48
N GLY A 454 -24.02 3.75 -15.64
CA GLY A 454 -25.40 3.43 -15.27
C GLY A 454 -25.53 2.21 -14.34
N HIS A 455 -24.45 1.74 -13.73
CA HIS A 455 -24.46 0.64 -12.77
C HIS A 455 -24.76 1.17 -11.36
N ALA A 456 -25.77 0.59 -10.70
CA ALA A 456 -25.96 0.81 -9.28
C ALA A 456 -24.79 0.17 -8.49
N TYR A 457 -24.30 0.85 -7.46
CA TYR A 457 -23.14 0.38 -6.67
C TYR A 457 -23.40 -1.00 -6.04
N ASP A 458 -24.60 -1.20 -5.48
CA ASP A 458 -25.06 -2.50 -4.96
C ASP A 458 -25.88 -3.25 -6.01
N SER A 459 -25.23 -3.67 -7.10
CA SER A 459 -25.84 -4.50 -8.13
C SER A 459 -24.90 -5.62 -8.58
N ASP A 460 -25.47 -6.67 -9.17
CA ASP A 460 -24.66 -7.76 -9.73
C ASP A 460 -23.75 -7.27 -10.86
N GLY A 461 -24.24 -6.39 -11.75
CA GLY A 461 -23.41 -5.78 -12.80
C GLY A 461 -22.28 -4.93 -12.22
N GLY A 462 -22.57 -4.12 -11.18
CA GLY A 462 -21.54 -3.32 -10.53
C GLY A 462 -20.46 -4.16 -9.84
N ARG A 463 -20.84 -5.25 -9.17
CA ARG A 463 -19.91 -6.22 -8.59
C ARG A 463 -19.11 -6.97 -9.66
N ALA A 464 -19.76 -7.39 -10.75
CA ALA A 464 -19.11 -8.11 -11.84
C ALA A 464 -18.07 -7.24 -12.55
N LEU A 465 -18.40 -5.98 -12.86
CA LEU A 465 -17.47 -5.03 -13.46
C LEU A 465 -16.26 -4.76 -12.54
N ALA A 466 -16.51 -4.54 -11.24
CA ALA A 466 -15.43 -4.36 -10.26
C ALA A 466 -14.52 -5.59 -10.17
N GLY A 467 -15.12 -6.80 -10.16
CA GLY A 467 -14.40 -8.07 -10.18
C GLY A 467 -13.56 -8.25 -11.46
N ALA A 468 -14.11 -7.89 -12.63
CA ALA A 468 -13.44 -8.00 -13.91
C ALA A 468 -12.18 -7.11 -13.98
N ILE A 469 -12.33 -5.83 -13.59
CA ILE A 469 -11.23 -4.86 -13.55
C ILE A 469 -10.15 -5.31 -12.58
N THR A 470 -10.55 -5.78 -11.39
CA THR A 470 -9.61 -6.31 -10.38
C THR A 470 -8.86 -7.51 -10.93
N SER A 471 -9.57 -8.48 -11.51
CA SER A 471 -8.96 -9.69 -12.07
C SER A 471 -7.97 -9.39 -13.18
N LEU A 472 -8.33 -8.49 -14.11
CA LEU A 472 -7.45 -8.03 -15.18
C LEU A 472 -6.20 -7.35 -14.61
N MET A 473 -6.37 -6.40 -13.71
CA MET A 473 -5.25 -5.69 -13.08
C MET A 473 -4.30 -6.67 -12.39
N THR A 474 -4.82 -7.59 -11.58
CA THR A 474 -4.02 -8.57 -10.85
C THR A 474 -3.29 -9.53 -11.80
N GLY A 475 -3.99 -10.09 -12.79
CA GLY A 475 -3.39 -10.99 -13.78
C GLY A 475 -2.29 -10.30 -14.60
N THR A 476 -2.55 -9.09 -15.11
CA THR A 476 -1.55 -8.30 -15.83
C THR A 476 -0.35 -7.94 -14.95
N SER A 477 -0.58 -7.64 -13.67
CA SER A 477 0.50 -7.32 -12.73
C SER A 477 1.44 -8.50 -12.49
N TYR A 478 0.89 -9.69 -12.25
CA TYR A 478 1.69 -10.90 -12.07
C TYR A 478 2.39 -11.34 -13.37
N LYS A 479 1.74 -11.17 -14.52
CA LYS A 479 2.38 -11.39 -15.83
C LYS A 479 3.60 -10.49 -15.99
N ARG A 480 3.44 -9.18 -15.77
CA ARG A 480 4.57 -8.24 -15.82
C ARG A 480 5.63 -8.56 -14.79
N SER A 481 5.25 -8.99 -13.59
CA SER A 481 6.22 -9.42 -12.57
C SER A 481 7.06 -10.63 -13.03
N ALA A 482 6.47 -11.59 -13.75
CA ALA A 482 7.22 -12.71 -14.32
C ALA A 482 8.17 -12.27 -15.44
N GLU A 483 7.73 -11.34 -16.29
CA GLU A 483 8.57 -10.71 -17.33
C GLU A 483 9.75 -9.94 -16.72
N LEU A 484 9.52 -9.18 -15.64
CA LEU A 484 10.57 -8.50 -14.88
C LEU A 484 11.54 -9.50 -14.23
N ALA A 485 11.04 -10.60 -13.66
CA ALA A 485 11.89 -11.63 -13.08
C ALA A 485 12.84 -12.27 -14.11
N ALA A 486 12.45 -12.34 -15.39
CA ALA A 486 13.33 -12.80 -16.46
C ALA A 486 14.46 -11.79 -16.80
N VAL A 487 14.27 -10.50 -16.48
CA VAL A 487 15.23 -9.41 -16.73
C VAL A 487 16.13 -9.17 -15.52
N VAL A 488 15.55 -8.87 -14.36
CA VAL A 488 16.25 -8.45 -13.14
C VAL A 488 16.34 -9.55 -12.07
N GLY A 489 15.94 -10.77 -12.42
CA GLY A 489 15.86 -11.91 -11.50
C GLY A 489 14.59 -11.89 -10.64
N ALA A 490 14.12 -13.08 -10.27
CA ALA A 490 13.06 -13.22 -9.28
C ALA A 490 13.51 -12.69 -7.91
N TYR A 491 12.56 -12.26 -7.09
CA TYR A 491 12.84 -11.87 -5.70
C TYR A 491 13.43 -13.06 -4.91
N ASP A 492 14.34 -12.78 -3.97
CA ASP A 492 15.13 -13.80 -3.25
C ASP A 492 14.27 -14.87 -2.59
N GLY A 493 13.12 -14.47 -2.04
CA GLY A 493 12.16 -15.36 -1.39
C GLY A 493 11.41 -16.33 -2.32
N TYR A 494 11.46 -16.16 -3.65
CA TYR A 494 10.62 -16.91 -4.58
C TYR A 494 10.93 -18.40 -4.59
N ALA A 495 12.20 -18.79 -4.72
CA ALA A 495 12.57 -20.20 -4.87
C ALA A 495 12.08 -21.07 -3.70
N ARG A 496 12.13 -20.53 -2.47
CA ARG A 496 11.60 -21.19 -1.27
C ARG A 496 10.08 -21.30 -1.25
N ASN A 497 9.39 -20.35 -1.89
CA ASN A 497 7.93 -20.23 -1.89
C ASN A 497 7.29 -20.53 -3.24
N ALA A 498 8.00 -21.16 -4.18
CA ALA A 498 7.52 -21.33 -5.55
C ALA A 498 6.19 -22.11 -5.60
N GLU A 499 6.09 -23.20 -4.86
CA GLU A 499 4.86 -24.01 -4.77
C GLU A 499 3.67 -23.23 -4.17
N PRO A 500 3.76 -22.63 -2.97
CA PRO A 500 2.64 -21.85 -2.44
C PRO A 500 2.32 -20.62 -3.29
N HIS A 501 3.30 -19.97 -3.92
CA HIS A 501 3.07 -18.87 -4.85
C HIS A 501 2.24 -19.34 -6.06
N GLN A 502 2.65 -20.43 -6.71
CA GLN A 502 1.91 -21.02 -7.85
C GLN A 502 0.49 -21.45 -7.46
N ARG A 503 0.31 -22.00 -6.25
CA ARG A 503 -1.02 -22.32 -5.71
C ARG A 503 -1.92 -21.08 -5.66
N VAL A 504 -1.42 -19.95 -5.16
CA VAL A 504 -2.20 -18.70 -5.09
C VAL A 504 -2.50 -18.15 -6.49
N MET A 505 -1.56 -18.23 -7.43
CA MET A 505 -1.80 -17.83 -8.82
C MET A 505 -2.92 -18.67 -9.44
N LYS A 506 -2.89 -19.98 -9.21
CA LYS A 506 -3.96 -20.89 -9.63
C LYS A 506 -5.30 -20.57 -8.97
N GLN A 507 -5.33 -20.24 -7.68
CA GLN A 507 -6.56 -19.84 -6.99
C GLN A 507 -7.21 -18.60 -7.61
N HIS A 508 -6.41 -17.58 -7.97
CA HIS A 508 -6.93 -16.42 -8.68
C HIS A 508 -7.48 -16.77 -10.07
N ALA A 509 -6.77 -17.59 -10.85
CA ALA A 509 -7.23 -18.02 -12.16
C ALA A 509 -8.50 -18.89 -12.11
N ASP A 510 -8.60 -19.79 -11.12
CA ASP A 510 -9.78 -20.63 -10.91
C ASP A 510 -10.99 -19.75 -10.49
N ALA A 511 -10.77 -18.73 -9.64
CA ALA A 511 -11.79 -17.74 -9.28
C ALA A 511 -12.24 -16.90 -10.48
N ASN A 512 -11.30 -16.44 -11.33
CA ASN A 512 -11.60 -15.75 -12.58
C ASN A 512 -12.44 -16.61 -13.53
N THR A 513 -12.13 -17.90 -13.63
CA THR A 513 -12.83 -18.84 -14.53
C THR A 513 -14.29 -19.06 -14.14
N THR A 514 -14.58 -19.01 -12.84
CA THR A 514 -15.93 -19.24 -12.30
C THR A 514 -16.74 -17.95 -12.13
N ALA A 515 -16.15 -16.79 -12.40
CA ALA A 515 -16.82 -15.51 -12.30
C ALA A 515 -17.96 -15.39 -13.33
N VAL A 516 -19.09 -14.83 -12.88
CA VAL A 516 -20.27 -14.61 -13.72
C VAL A 516 -20.11 -13.30 -14.48
N ARG A 517 -20.24 -13.37 -15.81
CA ARG A 517 -20.31 -12.19 -16.68
C ARG A 517 -21.74 -11.71 -16.74
N VAL A 518 -21.95 -10.40 -16.59
CA VAL A 518 -23.31 -9.85 -16.43
C VAL A 518 -23.75 -9.03 -17.64
N ASP A 519 -22.84 -8.29 -18.28
CA ASP A 519 -23.20 -7.35 -19.33
C ASP A 519 -22.11 -7.20 -20.43
N ASP A 520 -22.33 -6.29 -21.36
CA ASP A 520 -21.43 -6.05 -22.49
C ASP A 520 -20.17 -5.26 -22.09
N LEU A 521 -20.18 -4.57 -20.94
CA LEU A 521 -19.07 -3.76 -20.47
C LEU A 521 -18.04 -4.61 -19.70
N ASP A 522 -18.49 -5.57 -18.88
CA ASP A 522 -17.60 -6.45 -18.11
C ASP A 522 -17.04 -7.62 -18.95
N SER A 523 -17.80 -8.11 -19.93
CA SER A 523 -17.44 -9.27 -20.74
C SER A 523 -16.07 -9.19 -21.44
N PRO A 524 -15.69 -8.08 -22.12
CA PRO A 524 -14.36 -7.93 -22.73
C PRO A 524 -13.24 -7.89 -21.69
N ILE A 525 -13.51 -7.32 -20.51
CA ILE A 525 -12.54 -7.22 -19.41
C ILE A 525 -12.26 -8.62 -18.84
N TRP A 526 -13.29 -9.42 -18.62
CA TRP A 526 -13.15 -10.82 -18.18
C TRP A 526 -12.40 -11.69 -19.19
N ALA A 527 -12.61 -11.47 -20.49
CA ALA A 527 -11.88 -12.18 -21.53
C ALA A 527 -10.37 -11.89 -21.45
N ALA A 528 -10.00 -10.61 -21.38
CA ALA A 528 -8.59 -10.21 -21.23
C ALA A 528 -7.99 -10.65 -19.89
N ALA A 529 -8.76 -10.62 -18.80
CA ALA A 529 -8.31 -11.14 -17.50
C ALA A 529 -8.00 -12.65 -17.59
N THR A 530 -8.84 -13.41 -18.31
CA THR A 530 -8.63 -14.85 -18.53
C THR A 530 -7.34 -15.11 -19.31
N GLU A 531 -7.08 -14.34 -20.36
CA GLU A 531 -5.82 -14.43 -21.12
C GLU A 531 -4.61 -14.09 -20.25
N ALA A 532 -4.68 -13.02 -19.45
CA ALA A 532 -3.61 -12.65 -18.53
C ALA A 532 -3.32 -13.77 -17.51
N TRP A 533 -4.35 -14.40 -16.92
CA TRP A 533 -4.16 -15.52 -16.00
C TRP A 533 -3.61 -16.78 -16.67
N GLN A 534 -3.95 -17.04 -17.94
CA GLN A 534 -3.35 -18.14 -18.70
C GLN A 534 -1.86 -17.91 -18.93
N ASP A 535 -1.45 -16.67 -19.20
CA ASP A 535 -0.04 -16.29 -19.31
C ASP A 535 0.70 -16.40 -17.97
N VAL A 536 0.05 -16.06 -16.83
CA VAL A 536 0.65 -16.19 -15.49
C VAL A 536 0.92 -17.65 -15.11
N ILE A 537 0.06 -18.58 -15.52
CA ILE A 537 0.16 -20.00 -15.16
C ILE A 537 1.11 -20.79 -16.08
N ARG A 538 1.34 -20.28 -17.30
CA ARG A 538 2.27 -20.88 -18.26
C ARG A 538 3.71 -20.73 -17.79
#